data_AF-A0A2X2JKJ3-F1
#
_entry.id   AF-A0A2X2JKJ3-F1
#
_cell.length_a   1.000
_cell.length_b   1.000
_cell.length_c   1.000
_cell.angle_alpha   90.00
_cell.angle_beta   90.00
_cell.angle_gamma   90.00
#
_symmetry.space_group_name_H-M   'P 1'
#
loop_
_entity.id
_entity.type
_entity.pdbx_description
1 polymer ?
#
loop_
_entity_poly.entity_id
_entity_poly.type
_entity_poly.pdbx_seq_one_letter_code
_entity_poly.pdbx_strand_id
1 'polypeptide(L)'
;MSIPFFIEQLGLFKNSTFTIVISQDKQIDKLLKLIDYLKEVTLRTTHFTADIIRTVIFNLLLEIADELVSKDHNTTESVQETNNLFYKFTDLVQRHSNQYKEVQYYADQLFISNKYLIQVVKRASGKTPHEIIDEHVLKEAYVLLGNPEKTISEISYEIGFNSISAFGSFFSKNTPPYRHQSTESDKICRKRKFGRTIANLRAQMIKVVLVTLLKN
;
A
#
# COMPACT_ATOMS: atom_id res chain seq x y z
N MET A 1 -15.23 23.18 -17.47
CA MET A 1 -14.34 22.63 -18.51
C MET A 1 -12.95 22.51 -17.90
N SER A 2 -12.66 21.40 -17.23
CA SER A 2 -11.39 21.20 -16.52
C SER A 2 -10.30 20.99 -17.56
N ILE A 3 -9.26 21.83 -17.55
CA ILE A 3 -8.14 21.76 -18.48
C ILE A 3 -7.46 20.40 -18.29
N PRO A 4 -7.44 19.51 -19.29
CA PRO A 4 -6.96 18.13 -19.15
C PRO A 4 -5.49 18.00 -18.72
N PHE A 5 -4.72 19.10 -18.78
CA PHE A 5 -3.27 19.11 -18.64
C PHE A 5 -2.75 19.82 -17.38
N PHE A 6 -3.64 20.37 -16.54
CA PHE A 6 -3.21 21.19 -15.39
C PHE A 6 -2.46 20.36 -14.33
N ILE A 7 -2.85 19.10 -14.14
CA ILE A 7 -2.18 18.18 -13.21
C ILE A 7 -0.69 18.00 -13.58
N GLU A 8 -0.35 18.03 -14.87
CA GLU A 8 1.03 17.96 -15.35
C GLU A 8 1.80 19.28 -15.16
N GLN A 9 1.10 20.41 -15.11
CA GLN A 9 1.70 21.72 -14.84
C GLN A 9 2.06 21.92 -13.36
N LEU A 10 1.35 21.26 -12.45
CA LEU A 10 1.55 21.38 -11.01
C LEU A 10 2.91 20.87 -10.50
N GLY A 11 3.69 20.13 -11.31
CA GLY A 11 4.99 19.57 -10.91
C GLY A 11 4.92 18.46 -9.86
N LEU A 12 3.77 18.28 -9.19
CA LEU A 12 3.47 17.25 -8.19
C LEU A 12 3.81 15.83 -8.64
N PHE A 13 3.68 15.56 -9.94
CA PHE A 13 3.82 14.22 -10.52
C PHE A 13 4.97 14.12 -11.53
N LYS A 14 5.74 15.21 -11.73
CA LYS A 14 6.82 15.25 -12.74
C LYS A 14 8.09 14.51 -12.32
N ASN A 15 8.33 14.45 -11.02
CA ASN A 15 9.47 13.74 -10.47
C ASN A 15 8.91 12.57 -9.65
N SER A 16 9.39 11.35 -9.92
CA SER A 16 9.11 10.17 -9.10
C SER A 16 9.83 10.28 -7.74
N THR A 17 9.60 11.40 -7.04
CA THR A 17 10.27 11.82 -5.81
C THR A 17 9.20 12.43 -4.91
N PHE A 18 9.05 11.92 -3.69
CA PHE A 18 8.21 12.56 -2.70
C PHE A 18 9.00 13.65 -1.97
N THR A 19 8.43 14.85 -1.90
CA THR A 19 8.96 15.93 -1.07
C THR A 19 8.24 15.88 0.28
N ILE A 20 8.95 15.52 1.35
CA ILE A 20 8.43 15.73 2.71
C ILE A 20 8.52 17.23 2.98
N VAL A 21 7.36 17.87 3.01
CA VAL A 21 7.24 19.28 3.36
C VAL A 21 6.82 19.39 4.82
N ILE A 22 7.71 19.93 5.66
CA ILE A 22 7.36 20.26 7.04
C ILE A 22 6.55 21.55 7.00
N SER A 23 5.22 21.44 7.10
CA SER A 23 4.28 22.58 7.03
C SER A 23 3.98 23.19 8.39
N GLN A 24 3.65 24.49 8.38
CA GLN A 24 3.16 25.18 9.56
C GLN A 24 1.80 24.60 9.97
N ASP A 25 1.51 24.53 11.28
CA ASP A 25 0.26 23.95 11.82
C ASP A 25 -1.00 24.48 11.12
N LYS A 26 -1.04 25.78 10.81
CA LYS A 26 -2.18 26.43 10.16
C LYS A 26 -2.48 25.94 8.74
N GLN A 27 -1.45 25.58 7.97
CA GLN A 27 -1.59 25.00 6.61
C GLN A 27 -2.15 23.58 6.72
N ILE A 28 -1.62 22.79 7.67
CA ILE A 28 -2.04 21.41 7.93
C ILE A 28 -3.51 21.38 8.36
N ASP A 29 -3.93 22.27 9.26
CA ASP A 29 -5.33 22.39 9.68
C ASP A 29 -6.28 22.66 8.51
N LYS A 30 -5.85 23.48 7.55
CA LYS A 30 -6.65 23.79 6.36
C LYS A 30 -6.80 22.56 5.46
N LEU A 31 -5.72 21.82 5.23
CA LEU A 31 -5.73 20.57 4.45
C LEU A 31 -6.59 19.49 5.14
N LEU A 32 -6.46 19.34 6.46
CA LEU A 32 -7.26 18.39 7.24
C LEU A 32 -8.76 18.71 7.13
N LYS A 33 -9.15 19.98 7.24
CA LYS A 33 -10.55 20.41 7.05
C LYS A 33 -11.07 20.09 5.64
N LEU A 34 -10.24 20.25 4.61
CA LEU A 34 -10.62 19.88 3.24
C LEU A 34 -10.79 18.36 3.06
N ILE A 35 -9.91 17.56 3.68
CA ILE A 35 -10.01 16.10 3.68
C ILE A 35 -11.26 15.64 4.44
N ASP A 36 -11.55 16.22 5.59
CA ASP A 36 -12.74 15.87 6.37
C ASP A 36 -14.02 16.27 5.64
N TYR A 37 -14.03 17.43 5.00
CA TYR A 37 -15.13 17.82 4.12
C TYR A 37 -15.29 16.86 2.93
N LEU A 38 -14.18 16.42 2.31
CA LEU A 38 -14.22 15.43 1.23
C LEU A 38 -14.87 14.12 1.70
N LYS A 39 -14.51 13.63 2.89
CA LYS A 39 -15.11 12.43 3.50
C LYS A 39 -16.61 12.61 3.68
N GLU A 40 -17.05 13.74 4.25
CA GLU A 40 -18.47 14.03 4.42
C GLU A 40 -19.24 14.05 3.10
N VAL A 41 -18.65 14.64 2.05
CA VAL A 41 -19.27 14.72 0.72
C VAL A 41 -19.37 13.34 0.07
N THR A 42 -18.36 12.48 0.24
CA THR A 42 -18.41 11.10 -0.29
C THR A 42 -19.51 10.24 0.33
N LEU A 43 -19.96 10.56 1.55
CA LEU A 43 -21.08 9.87 2.20
C LEU A 43 -22.46 10.34 1.71
N ARG A 44 -22.51 11.46 0.97
CA ARG A 44 -23.75 12.05 0.46
C ARG A 44 -23.91 11.71 -1.03
N THR A 45 -24.98 11.01 -1.40
CA THR A 45 -25.33 10.74 -2.81
C THR A 45 -26.33 11.77 -3.31
N THR A 46 -25.82 12.92 -3.73
CA THR A 46 -26.61 14.03 -4.32
C THR A 46 -26.26 14.21 -5.80
N HIS A 47 -27.12 14.92 -6.54
CA HIS A 47 -26.96 15.16 -7.98
C HIS A 47 -25.61 15.79 -8.36
N PHE A 48 -25.01 16.60 -7.48
CA PHE A 48 -23.75 17.31 -7.74
C PHE A 48 -22.54 16.75 -6.97
N THR A 49 -22.70 15.62 -6.26
CA THR A 49 -21.63 15.06 -5.41
C THR A 49 -20.32 14.87 -6.19
N ALA A 50 -20.38 14.37 -7.42
CA ALA A 50 -19.19 14.14 -8.23
C ALA A 50 -18.43 15.44 -8.58
N ASP A 51 -19.16 16.52 -8.86
CA ASP A 51 -18.55 17.82 -9.17
C ASP A 51 -17.98 18.49 -7.92
N ILE A 52 -18.64 18.32 -6.77
CA ILE A 52 -18.13 18.79 -5.48
C ILE A 52 -16.85 18.04 -5.14
N ILE A 53 -16.83 16.71 -5.23
CA ILE A 53 -15.62 15.89 -5.01
C ILE A 53 -14.48 16.35 -5.91
N ARG A 54 -14.74 16.52 -7.22
CA ARG A 54 -13.73 16.98 -8.17
C ARG A 54 -13.16 18.34 -7.77
N THR A 55 -14.02 19.26 -7.35
CA THR A 55 -13.62 20.61 -6.93
C THR A 55 -12.79 20.59 -5.66
N VAL A 56 -13.17 19.79 -4.66
CA VAL A 56 -12.44 19.66 -3.40
C VAL A 56 -11.08 19.00 -3.63
N ILE A 57 -11.00 17.94 -4.44
CA ILE A 57 -9.74 17.31 -4.84
C ILE A 57 -8.85 18.32 -5.56
N PHE A 58 -9.41 19.08 -6.49
CA PHE A 58 -8.66 20.10 -7.23
C PHE A 58 -8.09 21.17 -6.29
N ASN A 59 -8.90 21.64 -5.33
CA ASN A 59 -8.47 22.61 -4.34
C ASN A 59 -7.34 22.04 -3.46
N LEU A 60 -7.46 20.79 -3.01
CA LEU A 60 -6.40 20.10 -2.27
C LEU A 60 -5.09 20.07 -3.05
N LEU A 61 -5.13 19.73 -4.34
CA LEU A 61 -3.94 19.69 -5.18
C LEU A 61 -3.28 21.07 -5.34
N LEU A 62 -4.09 22.13 -5.45
CA LEU A 62 -3.58 23.50 -5.53
C LEU A 62 -2.88 23.95 -4.24
N GLU A 63 -3.50 23.70 -3.09
CA GLU A 63 -2.94 24.07 -1.79
C GLU A 63 -1.61 23.34 -1.53
N ILE A 64 -1.52 22.06 -1.92
CA ILE A 64 -0.29 21.28 -1.81
C ILE A 64 0.79 21.83 -2.76
N ALA A 65 0.43 22.18 -3.99
CA ALA A 65 1.39 22.72 -4.96
C ALA A 65 1.94 24.09 -4.53
N ASP A 66 1.10 24.96 -3.99
CA ASP A 66 1.51 26.28 -3.47
C ASP A 66 2.47 26.14 -2.28
N GLU A 67 2.19 25.20 -1.39
CA GLU A 67 3.05 24.88 -0.24
C GLU A 67 4.39 24.26 -0.67
N LEU A 68 4.42 23.49 -1.76
CA LEU A 68 5.66 22.92 -2.29
C LEU A 68 6.56 23.98 -2.93
N VAL A 69 6.00 24.87 -3.74
CA VAL A 69 6.74 25.97 -4.38
C VAL A 69 7.34 26.92 -3.35
N SER A 70 6.64 27.16 -2.23
CA SER A 70 7.12 28.06 -1.17
C SER A 70 8.23 27.46 -0.28
N LYS A 71 8.43 26.13 -0.30
CA LYS A 71 9.38 25.42 0.58
C LYS A 71 10.66 24.92 -0.10
N ASP A 72 10.75 25.05 -1.41
CA ASP A 72 11.87 24.55 -2.23
C ASP A 72 13.24 25.16 -1.86
N HIS A 73 13.27 26.18 -1.00
CA HIS A 73 14.50 26.82 -0.52
C HIS A 73 15.01 26.39 0.87
N ASN A 74 14.28 25.56 1.64
CA ASN A 74 14.62 25.33 3.07
C ASN A 74 14.71 23.85 3.53
N THR A 75 14.65 22.85 2.63
CA THR A 75 14.82 21.44 3.03
C THR A 75 16.26 20.96 2.79
N THR A 76 16.92 20.48 3.83
CA THR A 76 18.29 19.95 3.79
C THR A 76 18.38 18.80 2.77
N GLU A 77 19.26 18.92 1.78
CA GLU A 77 19.46 18.00 0.65
C GLU A 77 19.52 16.51 1.08
N SER A 78 20.15 16.22 2.23
CA SER A 78 20.33 14.84 2.73
C SER A 78 19.03 14.12 3.13
N VAL A 79 18.00 14.86 3.56
CA VAL A 79 16.68 14.29 3.89
C VAL A 79 15.92 13.98 2.61
N GLN A 80 16.03 14.86 1.61
CA GLN A 80 15.41 14.65 0.29
C GLN A 80 16.03 13.43 -0.41
N GLU A 81 17.34 13.26 -0.36
CA GLU A 81 18.04 12.10 -0.93
C GLU A 81 17.61 10.76 -0.30
N THR A 82 17.53 10.72 1.03
CA THR A 82 17.10 9.50 1.77
C THR A 82 15.66 9.13 1.41
N ASN A 83 14.76 10.10 1.34
CA ASN A 83 13.36 9.87 0.98
C ASN A 83 13.17 9.48 -0.48
N ASN A 84 13.98 10.05 -1.38
CA ASN A 84 14.01 9.70 -2.80
C ASN A 84 14.46 8.24 -3.01
N LEU A 85 15.51 7.80 -2.30
CA LEU A 85 15.96 6.40 -2.34
C LEU A 85 14.90 5.43 -1.79
N PHE A 86 14.26 5.77 -0.67
CA PHE A 86 13.17 4.95 -0.14
C PHE A 86 12.01 4.83 -1.14
N TYR A 87 11.65 5.93 -1.80
CA TYR A 87 10.60 5.90 -2.82
C TYR A 87 10.98 4.99 -4.00
N LYS A 88 12.18 5.17 -4.57
CA LYS A 88 12.67 4.33 -5.66
C LYS A 88 12.67 2.85 -5.27
N PHE A 89 13.04 2.53 -4.02
CA PHE A 89 12.90 1.19 -3.48
C PHE A 89 11.44 0.72 -3.49
N THR A 90 10.49 1.51 -2.95
CA THR A 90 9.08 1.10 -2.90
C THR A 90 8.45 0.93 -4.29
N ASP A 91 8.84 1.76 -5.26
CA ASP A 91 8.40 1.65 -6.66
C ASP A 91 8.95 0.39 -7.32
N LEU A 92 10.22 0.05 -7.10
CA LEU A 92 10.79 -1.22 -7.55
C LEU A 92 10.08 -2.41 -6.91
N VAL A 93 9.80 -2.35 -5.61
CA VAL A 93 9.04 -3.41 -4.90
C VAL A 93 7.68 -3.58 -5.55
N GLN A 94 6.96 -2.49 -5.85
CA GLN A 94 5.65 -2.57 -6.49
C GLN A 94 5.66 -3.24 -7.87
N ARG A 95 6.76 -3.11 -8.62
CA ARG A 95 6.87 -3.68 -9.96
C ARG A 95 7.41 -5.11 -9.97
N HIS A 96 8.18 -5.48 -8.96
CA HIS A 96 9.04 -6.67 -9.01
C HIS A 96 8.87 -7.64 -7.82
N SER A 97 8.06 -7.31 -6.82
CA SER A 97 7.76 -8.16 -5.63
C SER A 97 7.38 -9.59 -5.97
N ASN A 98 6.60 -9.78 -7.05
CA ASN A 98 6.13 -11.09 -7.49
C ASN A 98 7.30 -11.96 -7.98
N GLN A 99 8.28 -11.38 -8.67
CA GLN A 99 9.40 -12.11 -9.23
C GLN A 99 10.62 -12.18 -8.30
N TYR A 100 10.92 -11.10 -7.58
CA TYR A 100 12.12 -10.95 -6.76
C TYR A 100 11.75 -10.56 -5.34
N LYS A 101 12.02 -11.47 -4.40
CA LYS A 101 11.75 -11.28 -2.96
C LYS A 101 13.02 -10.97 -2.16
N GLU A 102 14.18 -11.03 -2.80
CA GLU A 102 15.47 -10.81 -2.15
C GLU A 102 15.81 -9.31 -2.08
N VAL A 103 16.16 -8.83 -0.88
CA VAL A 103 16.56 -7.43 -0.67
C VAL A 103 17.79 -7.05 -1.51
N GLN A 104 18.69 -8.01 -1.76
CA GLN A 104 19.91 -7.78 -2.55
C GLN A 104 19.58 -7.30 -3.96
N TYR A 105 18.59 -7.90 -4.62
CA TYR A 105 18.14 -7.50 -5.96
C TYR A 105 17.80 -6.00 -6.00
N TYR A 106 17.05 -5.50 -5.01
CA TYR A 106 16.67 -4.10 -4.96
C TYR A 106 17.86 -3.16 -4.67
N ALA A 107 18.82 -3.61 -3.86
CA ALA A 107 20.04 -2.86 -3.60
C ALA A 107 20.87 -2.71 -4.88
N ASP A 108 20.98 -3.79 -5.67
CA ASP A 108 21.70 -3.80 -6.94
C ASP A 108 21.01 -2.89 -7.98
N GLN A 109 19.68 -2.93 -8.07
CA GLN A 109 18.91 -2.04 -8.96
C GLN A 109 19.05 -0.55 -8.61
N LEU A 110 19.28 -0.25 -7.32
CA LEU A 110 19.50 1.11 -6.83
C LEU A 110 20.98 1.51 -6.81
N PHE A 111 21.89 0.63 -7.24
CA PHE A 111 23.34 0.82 -7.22
C PHE A 111 23.89 1.18 -5.83
N ILE A 112 23.35 0.56 -4.78
CA ILE A 112 23.76 0.79 -3.39
C ILE A 112 24.08 -0.51 -2.67
N SER A 113 24.83 -0.43 -1.57
CA SER A 113 25.01 -1.58 -0.71
C SER A 113 23.71 -1.96 -0.01
N ASN A 114 23.50 -3.26 0.19
CA ASN A 114 22.36 -3.79 0.95
C ASN A 114 22.28 -3.21 2.38
N LYS A 115 23.45 -3.04 3.02
CA LYS A 115 23.54 -2.38 4.35
C LYS A 115 22.99 -0.96 4.32
N TYR A 116 23.29 -0.19 3.28
CA TYR A 116 22.79 1.18 3.13
C TYR A 116 21.29 1.20 2.85
N LEU A 117 20.80 0.31 1.97
CA LEU A 117 19.35 0.17 1.73
C LEU A 117 18.57 -0.11 3.02
N ILE A 118 19.06 -1.03 3.86
CA ILE A 118 18.44 -1.33 5.16
C ILE A 118 18.38 -0.08 6.04
N GLN A 119 19.45 0.71 6.09
CA GLN A 119 19.49 1.94 6.88
C GLN A 119 18.49 2.99 6.36
N VAL A 120 18.44 3.19 5.05
CA VAL A 120 17.51 4.13 4.39
C VAL A 120 16.06 3.72 4.67
N VAL A 121 15.72 2.47 4.44
CA VAL A 121 14.36 1.96 4.64
C VAL A 121 13.95 2.03 6.12
N LYS A 122 14.83 1.66 7.05
CA LYS A 122 14.55 1.77 8.49
C LYS A 122 14.37 3.22 8.93
N ARG A 123 15.20 4.14 8.43
CA ARG A 123 15.09 5.57 8.77
C ARG A 123 13.79 6.17 8.23
N ALA A 124 13.38 5.81 7.02
CA ALA A 124 12.19 6.37 6.37
C ALA A 124 10.87 5.76 6.87
N SER A 125 10.84 4.45 7.15
CA SER A 125 9.59 3.71 7.42
C SER A 125 9.50 3.09 8.82
N GLY A 126 10.61 3.01 9.55
CA GLY A 126 10.69 2.23 10.81
C GLY A 126 10.73 0.72 10.60
N LYS A 127 10.64 0.22 9.36
CA LYS A 127 10.61 -1.21 9.02
C LYS A 127 11.88 -1.65 8.28
N THR A 128 12.07 -2.95 8.17
CA THR A 128 13.11 -3.56 7.33
C THR A 128 12.66 -3.62 5.87
N PRO A 129 13.59 -3.64 4.90
CA PRO A 129 13.24 -3.83 3.48
C PRO A 129 12.42 -5.11 3.23
N HIS A 130 12.74 -6.19 3.95
CA HIS A 130 12.02 -7.46 3.83
C HIS A 130 10.56 -7.34 4.30
N GLU A 131 10.30 -6.62 5.39
CA GLU A 131 8.93 -6.36 5.85
C GLU A 131 8.14 -5.54 4.82
N ILE A 132 8.77 -4.55 4.18
CA ILE A 132 8.11 -3.77 3.11
C ILE A 132 7.78 -4.65 1.89
N ILE A 133 8.70 -5.55 1.50
CA ILE A 133 8.46 -6.52 0.42
C ILE A 133 7.31 -7.46 0.79
N ASP A 134 7.34 -8.05 1.98
CA ASP A 134 6.30 -8.98 2.47
C ASP A 134 4.93 -8.30 2.54
N GLU A 135 4.86 -7.06 3.03
CA GLU A 135 3.63 -6.26 3.07
C GLU A 135 3.06 -6.01 1.67
N HIS A 136 3.94 -5.73 0.69
CA HIS A 136 3.53 -5.52 -0.69
C HIS A 136 2.98 -6.81 -1.32
N VAL A 137 3.73 -7.91 -1.21
CA VAL A 137 3.34 -9.24 -1.68
C VAL A 137 2.01 -9.67 -1.04
N LEU A 138 1.85 -9.41 0.26
CA LEU A 138 0.61 -9.71 0.97
C LEU A 138 -0.57 -8.85 0.46
N LYS A 139 -0.33 -7.56 0.18
CA LYS A 139 -1.35 -6.66 -0.40
C LYS A 139 -1.79 -7.13 -1.79
N GLU A 140 -0.87 -7.52 -2.65
CA GLU A 140 -1.18 -8.10 -3.96
C GLU A 140 -1.97 -9.41 -3.81
N ALA A 141 -1.60 -10.25 -2.85
CA ALA A 141 -2.36 -11.45 -2.52
C ALA A 141 -3.81 -11.15 -2.15
N TYR A 142 -4.05 -10.13 -1.31
CA TYR A 142 -5.40 -9.71 -0.96
C TYR A 142 -6.20 -9.26 -2.20
N VAL A 143 -5.59 -8.48 -3.09
CA VAL A 143 -6.24 -8.01 -4.32
C VAL A 143 -6.64 -9.19 -5.21
N LEU A 144 -5.73 -10.13 -5.44
CA LEU A 144 -5.98 -11.30 -6.28
C LEU A 144 -7.01 -12.26 -5.68
N LEU A 145 -7.01 -12.43 -4.36
CA LEU A 145 -8.02 -13.23 -3.65
C LEU A 145 -9.44 -12.65 -3.78
N GLY A 146 -9.55 -11.33 -3.96
CA GLY A 146 -10.81 -10.66 -4.25
C GLY A 146 -11.41 -10.99 -5.63
N ASN A 147 -10.63 -11.52 -6.57
CA ASN A 147 -11.11 -11.85 -7.91
C ASN A 147 -11.73 -13.27 -7.96
N PRO A 148 -13.08 -13.40 -8.08
CA PRO A 148 -13.79 -14.70 -8.03
C PRO A 148 -13.33 -15.70 -9.09
N GLU A 149 -12.83 -15.22 -10.23
CA GLU A 149 -12.45 -16.05 -11.39
C GLU A 149 -11.10 -16.77 -11.21
N LYS A 150 -10.25 -16.32 -10.27
CA LYS A 150 -8.93 -16.91 -10.05
C LYS A 150 -8.96 -17.99 -8.98
N THR A 151 -8.35 -19.13 -9.26
CA THR A 151 -8.09 -20.20 -8.29
C THR A 151 -6.90 -19.85 -7.39
N ILE A 152 -6.85 -20.43 -6.20
CA ILE A 152 -5.73 -20.18 -5.28
C ILE A 152 -4.40 -20.72 -5.82
N SER A 153 -4.45 -21.74 -6.69
CA SER A 153 -3.28 -22.21 -7.43
C SER A 153 -2.74 -21.14 -8.37
N GLU A 154 -3.60 -20.53 -9.19
CA GLU A 154 -3.22 -19.46 -10.11
C GLU A 154 -2.68 -18.24 -9.37
N ILE A 155 -3.36 -17.84 -8.29
CA ILE A 155 -2.93 -16.72 -7.43
C ILE A 155 -1.53 -16.98 -6.86
N SER A 156 -1.28 -18.19 -6.36
CA SER A 156 0.05 -18.57 -5.83
C SER A 156 1.15 -18.41 -6.89
N TYR A 157 0.90 -18.86 -8.12
CA TYR A 157 1.89 -18.76 -9.20
C TYR A 157 2.06 -17.33 -9.70
N GLU A 158 0.98 -16.55 -9.76
CA GLU A 158 1.02 -15.14 -10.19
C GLU A 158 1.81 -14.24 -9.24
N ILE A 159 1.74 -14.51 -7.94
CA ILE A 159 2.55 -13.84 -6.91
C ILE A 159 4.00 -14.37 -6.88
N GLY A 160 4.30 -15.36 -7.72
CA GLY A 160 5.63 -15.97 -7.86
C GLY A 160 6.03 -16.85 -6.68
N PHE A 161 5.09 -17.64 -6.14
CA PHE A 161 5.41 -18.77 -5.28
C PHE A 161 5.50 -20.07 -6.10
N ASN A 162 6.53 -20.87 -5.82
CA ASN A 162 6.77 -22.15 -6.50
C ASN A 162 5.75 -23.24 -6.13
N SER A 163 4.99 -23.05 -5.06
CA SER A 163 3.93 -23.96 -4.66
C SER A 163 2.87 -23.26 -3.83
N ILE A 164 1.65 -23.81 -3.90
CA ILE A 164 0.51 -23.40 -3.09
C ILE A 164 0.82 -23.52 -1.59
N SER A 165 1.59 -24.53 -1.20
CA SER A 165 2.01 -24.74 0.19
C SER A 165 2.90 -23.59 0.68
N ALA A 166 3.86 -23.14 -0.14
CA ALA A 166 4.73 -22.03 0.19
C ALA A 166 3.95 -20.72 0.34
N PHE A 167 3.02 -20.47 -0.58
CA PHE A 167 2.08 -19.34 -0.47
C PHE A 167 1.26 -19.42 0.82
N GLY A 168 0.69 -20.58 1.15
CA GLY A 168 -0.09 -20.77 2.37
C GLY A 168 0.70 -20.52 3.66
N SER A 169 1.95 -20.98 3.73
CA SER A 169 2.85 -20.71 4.87
C SER A 169 3.22 -19.23 4.98
N PHE A 170 3.56 -18.58 3.86
CA PHE A 170 3.82 -17.14 3.81
C PHE A 170 2.60 -16.34 4.28
N PHE A 171 1.44 -16.65 3.72
CA PHE A 171 0.20 -15.96 4.00
C PHE A 171 -0.16 -16.08 5.48
N SER A 172 -0.15 -17.31 6.04
CA SER A 172 -0.46 -17.56 7.45
C SER A 172 0.50 -16.85 8.42
N LYS A 173 1.79 -16.74 8.06
CA LYS A 173 2.82 -16.08 8.86
C LYS A 173 2.61 -14.56 8.91
N ASN A 174 2.25 -13.97 7.76
CA ASN A 174 2.16 -12.52 7.59
C ASN A 174 0.75 -11.97 7.83
N THR A 175 -0.25 -12.85 8.01
CA THR A 175 -1.56 -12.47 8.54
C THR A 175 -1.62 -12.60 10.06
N PRO A 176 -2.29 -11.68 10.77
CA PRO A 176 -2.53 -11.84 12.20
C PRO A 176 -3.30 -13.14 12.50
N PRO A 177 -3.01 -13.83 13.61
CA PRO A 177 -3.66 -15.09 13.96
C PRO A 177 -5.16 -14.86 14.14
N TYR A 178 -5.96 -15.47 13.27
CA TYR A 178 -7.41 -15.45 13.39
C TYR A 178 -7.86 -16.37 14.53
N ARG A 179 -8.50 -15.79 15.56
CA ARG A 179 -9.07 -16.52 16.69
C ARG A 179 -10.44 -17.07 16.30
N HIS A 180 -10.50 -18.31 15.82
CA HIS A 180 -11.77 -19.04 15.81
C HIS A 180 -12.19 -19.34 17.26
N GLN A 181 -13.41 -18.97 17.65
CA GLN A 181 -14.11 -19.71 18.70
C GLN A 181 -14.39 -21.10 18.11
N SER A 182 -13.60 -22.08 18.56
CA SER A 182 -13.75 -23.49 18.19
C SER A 182 -15.09 -24.01 18.69
N THR A 183 -15.96 -24.51 17.80
CA THR A 183 -16.98 -25.47 18.22
C THR A 183 -16.33 -26.87 18.31
N GLU A 184 -16.79 -27.67 19.27
CA GLU A 184 -16.20 -28.91 19.81
C GLU A 184 -15.89 -30.02 18.77
N SER A 185 -16.22 -29.86 17.49
CA SER A 185 -16.14 -30.90 16.45
C SER A 185 -14.74 -31.09 15.85
N ASP A 186 -13.79 -30.18 16.09
CA ASP A 186 -12.49 -30.15 15.38
C ASP A 186 -11.34 -30.90 16.08
N LYS A 187 -11.56 -31.51 17.25
CA LYS A 187 -10.49 -32.24 17.98
C LYS A 187 -10.08 -33.58 17.33
N ILE A 188 -10.78 -34.08 16.32
CA ILE A 188 -10.53 -35.41 15.71
C ILE A 188 -9.69 -35.36 14.42
N CYS A 189 -9.50 -34.19 13.78
CA CYS A 189 -8.85 -34.13 12.46
C CYS A 189 -7.39 -33.62 12.52
N ARG A 190 -6.56 -34.19 13.41
CA ARG A 190 -5.09 -34.07 13.30
C ARG A 190 -4.59 -35.14 12.34
N LYS A 191 -4.02 -34.70 11.21
CA LYS A 191 -3.53 -35.48 10.05
C LYS A 191 -4.62 -35.70 8.99
N ARG A 192 -4.35 -35.20 7.78
CA ARG A 192 -5.20 -35.17 6.56
C ARG A 192 -6.17 -34.00 6.50
N LYS A 193 -5.71 -32.84 6.01
CA LYS A 193 -6.52 -31.84 5.26
C LYS A 193 -5.63 -30.66 4.88
N PHE A 194 -4.81 -30.81 3.84
CA PHE A 194 -4.16 -29.67 3.19
C PHE A 194 -5.05 -29.12 2.05
N GLY A 195 -5.92 -29.96 1.46
CA GLY A 195 -6.85 -29.57 0.40
C GLY A 195 -8.16 -28.90 0.83
N ARG A 196 -8.59 -29.01 2.09
CA ARG A 196 -9.83 -28.35 2.58
C ARG A 196 -9.59 -26.95 3.15
N THR A 197 -8.34 -26.62 3.51
CA THR A 197 -7.95 -25.33 4.11
C THR A 197 -8.04 -24.18 3.10
N ILE A 198 -7.87 -24.48 1.82
CA ILE A 198 -7.75 -23.49 0.75
C ILE A 198 -9.12 -22.96 0.28
N ALA A 199 -10.11 -23.85 0.12
CA ALA A 199 -11.50 -23.44 -0.12
C ALA A 199 -12.09 -22.69 1.09
N ASN A 200 -11.68 -23.08 2.31
CA ASN A 200 -12.05 -22.36 3.53
C ASN A 200 -11.34 -21.00 3.62
N LEU A 201 -10.12 -20.86 3.09
CA LEU A 201 -9.37 -19.60 3.03
C LEU A 201 -10.15 -18.54 2.24
N ARG A 202 -10.72 -18.88 1.08
CA ARG A 202 -11.52 -17.91 0.28
C ARG A 202 -12.76 -17.42 1.03
N ALA A 203 -13.50 -18.34 1.66
CA ALA A 203 -14.70 -18.03 2.45
C ALA A 203 -14.38 -17.30 3.78
N GLN A 204 -13.24 -17.62 4.41
CA GLN A 204 -12.74 -16.96 5.61
C GLN A 204 -12.18 -15.55 5.29
N MET A 205 -11.61 -15.37 4.11
CA MET A 205 -11.04 -14.10 3.64
C MET A 205 -12.09 -13.09 3.18
N ILE A 206 -13.18 -13.55 2.53
CA ILE A 206 -14.35 -12.68 2.28
C ILE A 206 -14.88 -12.13 3.60
N LYS A 207 -14.91 -12.95 4.67
CA LYS A 207 -15.28 -12.49 6.03
C LYS A 207 -14.27 -11.53 6.65
N VAL A 208 -12.96 -11.75 6.50
CA VAL A 208 -11.92 -10.82 6.99
C VAL A 208 -11.99 -9.48 6.27
N VAL A 209 -12.08 -9.48 4.93
CA VAL A 209 -12.16 -8.25 4.12
C VAL A 209 -13.46 -7.49 4.40
N LEU A 210 -14.61 -8.17 4.52
CA LEU A 210 -15.88 -7.52 4.92
C LEU A 210 -15.81 -6.96 6.34
N VAL A 211 -15.23 -7.66 7.31
CA VAL A 211 -15.14 -7.17 8.70
C VAL A 211 -14.14 -6.01 8.85
N THR A 212 -13.08 -5.97 8.05
CA THR A 212 -12.10 -4.87 8.05
C THR A 212 -12.60 -3.65 7.28
N LEU A 213 -13.39 -3.82 6.20
CA LEU A 213 -13.96 -2.71 5.43
C LEU A 213 -15.27 -2.15 6.01
N LEU A 214 -15.99 -2.91 6.86
CA LEU A 214 -17.26 -2.46 7.48
C LEU A 214 -17.09 -1.89 8.90
N LYS A 215 -15.85 -1.78 9.42
CA LYS A 215 -15.56 -1.23 10.76
C LYS A 215 -14.89 0.16 10.76
N ASN A 216 -14.83 0.83 9.61
CA ASN A 216 -14.48 2.25 9.50
C ASN A 216 -15.59 3.01 8.78
#